data_AF-L7JR71-F1
#
_entry.id   AF-L7JR71-F1
#
_cell.length_a   1.000
_cell.length_b   1.000
_cell.length_c   1.000
_cell.angle_alpha   90.00
_cell.angle_beta   90.00
_cell.angle_gamma   90.00
#
_symmetry.space_group_name_H-M   'P 1'
#
loop_
_entity.id
_entity.type
_entity.pdbx_description
1 polymer ?
#
loop_
_entity_poly.entity_id
_entity_poly.type
_entity_poly.pdbx_seq_one_letter_code
_entity_poly.pdbx_strand_id
1 'polypeptide(L)'
;MTASYQPQLVFVDGSFAELAQDMASVLQISDEIQPLLDSEKESEALTKIVSESKKLNAIPEKEFTGAYNLLVHLVLQSKEPKKHLPTICQNLTRPVTSSPQHGAQLALFELTSIFNLLKPNDPVRFNVFIQIIRFYKIHSIPISDHLKSALKQLPRWLQSWELDEEDQRKMYSEVIEVMTAAGEEEEAYQHILKALRTFDSEDAEDYTSEEAQQLALRALRSAISSPTRLSFEDIRALPAVHALSESHPVHYQLLQIFGEQDLDDYDDFREEHEGFIEKENLDNEVLYRKMRLLTFASLAAASMQTREISYNSITKALQIPSEDVEMWAIDVIRAGLVEGKLSQKKKVFLIHSVRYRVFGEKQWRQLASSLEKTKKTVSTLLQTLRREEANAQQEAERKLVEASTQHNNDRGNQRRGGNRGQQHRERNDNDD
;
A
#
# COMPACT_ATOMS: atom_id res chain seq x y z
N MET A 1 -33.13 -5.39 24.49
CA MET A 1 -33.61 -6.01 23.24
C MET A 1 -32.50 -5.91 22.21
N THR A 2 -31.54 -6.84 22.27
CA THR A 2 -30.40 -6.90 21.35
C THR A 2 -30.85 -7.67 20.11
N ALA A 3 -31.15 -6.95 19.04
CA ALA A 3 -31.43 -7.57 17.75
C ALA A 3 -30.21 -8.42 17.33
N SER A 4 -30.44 -9.72 17.19
CA SER A 4 -29.48 -10.72 16.74
C SER A 4 -29.13 -10.47 15.29
N TYR A 5 -28.02 -9.79 15.02
CA TYR A 5 -27.42 -9.79 13.70
C TYR A 5 -26.72 -11.14 13.49
N GLN A 6 -27.49 -12.18 13.18
CA GLN A 6 -27.00 -13.39 12.53
C GLN A 6 -27.42 -13.26 11.07
N PRO A 7 -26.51 -13.14 10.10
CA PRO A 7 -26.87 -13.39 8.72
C PRO A 7 -27.30 -14.87 8.63
N GLN A 8 -28.60 -15.12 8.51
CA GLN A 8 -29.16 -16.44 8.21
C GLN A 8 -28.75 -16.81 6.78
N LEU A 9 -27.54 -17.33 6.61
CA LEU A 9 -27.07 -17.94 5.35
C LEU A 9 -27.36 -19.44 5.29
N VAL A 10 -27.92 -20.01 6.36
CA VAL A 10 -28.22 -21.44 6.50
C VAL A 10 -29.66 -21.58 6.98
N PHE A 11 -30.56 -21.99 6.08
CA PHE A 11 -31.95 -22.37 6.42
C PHE A 11 -31.96 -23.84 6.78
N VAL A 12 -32.06 -24.13 8.08
CA VAL A 12 -32.22 -25.49 8.60
C VAL A 12 -33.43 -25.46 9.53
N ASP A 13 -34.51 -26.10 9.10
CA ASP A 13 -35.74 -26.24 9.88
C ASP A 13 -35.67 -27.53 10.71
N GLY A 14 -35.87 -27.42 12.03
CA GLY A 14 -35.88 -28.56 12.95
C GLY A 14 -35.53 -28.17 14.38
N SER A 15 -35.94 -28.99 15.34
CA SER A 15 -35.47 -28.88 16.72
C SER A 15 -34.01 -29.32 16.85
N PHE A 16 -33.30 -28.89 17.89
CA PHE A 16 -31.90 -29.31 18.11
C PHE A 16 -31.77 -30.84 18.15
N ALA A 17 -32.71 -31.53 18.78
CA ALA A 17 -32.70 -32.99 18.88
C ALA A 17 -32.85 -33.68 17.51
N GLU A 18 -33.75 -33.20 16.64
CA GLU A 18 -33.93 -33.74 15.28
C GLU A 18 -32.66 -33.51 14.44
N LEU A 19 -32.12 -32.29 14.47
CA LEU A 19 -30.92 -31.93 13.71
C LEU A 19 -29.66 -32.66 14.20
N ALA A 20 -29.53 -32.84 15.51
CA ALA A 20 -28.44 -33.63 16.09
C ALA A 20 -28.56 -35.11 15.73
N GLN A 21 -29.79 -35.63 15.65
CA GLN A 21 -30.05 -37.00 15.24
C GLN A 21 -29.77 -37.23 13.75
N ASP A 22 -30.16 -36.28 12.90
CA ASP A 22 -29.83 -36.31 11.47
C ASP A 22 -28.31 -36.30 11.27
N MET A 23 -27.59 -35.42 11.97
CA MET A 23 -26.12 -35.41 11.94
C MET A 23 -25.52 -36.72 12.46
N ALA A 24 -26.08 -37.30 13.53
CA ALA A 24 -25.64 -38.59 14.06
C ALA A 24 -25.84 -39.74 13.05
N SER A 25 -26.89 -39.67 12.24
CA SER A 25 -27.15 -40.65 11.17
C SER A 25 -26.10 -40.55 10.06
N VAL A 26 -25.76 -39.32 9.66
CA VAL A 26 -24.69 -39.02 8.68
C VAL A 26 -23.34 -39.52 9.16
N LEU A 27 -23.06 -39.40 10.47
CA LEU A 27 -21.82 -39.86 11.11
C LEU A 27 -21.80 -41.35 11.50
N GLN A 28 -22.92 -42.06 11.32
CA GLN A 28 -23.14 -43.45 11.73
C GLN A 28 -22.91 -43.68 13.24
N ILE A 29 -23.40 -42.76 14.08
CA ILE A 29 -23.30 -42.80 15.56
C ILE A 29 -24.66 -42.61 16.25
N SER A 30 -25.77 -42.80 15.54
CA SER A 30 -27.12 -42.63 16.07
C SER A 30 -27.37 -43.38 17.37
N ASP A 31 -26.88 -44.62 17.49
CA ASP A 31 -27.07 -45.47 18.69
C ASP A 31 -26.43 -44.88 19.96
N GLU A 32 -25.40 -44.05 19.81
CA GLU A 32 -24.69 -43.42 20.94
C GLU A 32 -25.24 -42.04 21.32
N ILE A 33 -25.94 -41.38 20.39
CA ILE A 33 -26.47 -40.03 20.52
C ILE A 33 -27.92 -40.04 20.97
N GLN A 34 -28.74 -40.96 20.45
CA GLN A 34 -30.15 -41.12 20.84
C GLN A 34 -30.36 -41.14 22.38
N PRO A 35 -29.64 -41.95 23.18
CA PRO A 35 -29.85 -41.98 24.63
C PRO A 35 -29.44 -40.67 25.33
N LEU A 36 -28.52 -39.89 24.75
CA LEU A 36 -28.11 -38.59 25.28
C LEU A 36 -29.15 -37.52 24.99
N LEU A 37 -29.78 -37.57 23.81
CA LEU A 37 -30.89 -36.68 23.44
C LEU A 37 -32.13 -36.98 24.28
N ASP A 38 -32.46 -38.26 24.48
CA ASP A 38 -33.58 -38.69 25.34
C ASP A 38 -33.40 -38.27 26.81
N SER A 39 -32.14 -38.11 27.25
CA SER A 39 -31.78 -37.64 28.59
C SER A 39 -31.59 -36.11 28.68
N GLU A 40 -31.96 -35.34 27.65
CA GLU A 40 -31.79 -33.88 27.53
C GLU A 40 -30.34 -33.39 27.71
N LYS A 41 -29.35 -34.25 27.42
CA LYS A 41 -27.92 -33.95 27.54
C LYS A 41 -27.33 -33.41 26.24
N GLU A 42 -27.92 -32.33 25.72
CA GLU A 42 -27.59 -31.73 24.42
C GLU A 42 -26.10 -31.38 24.25
N SER A 43 -25.46 -30.87 25.31
CA SER A 43 -24.03 -30.49 25.28
C SER A 43 -23.08 -31.69 25.15
N GLU A 44 -23.41 -32.81 25.81
CA GLU A 44 -22.63 -34.04 25.71
C GLU A 44 -22.79 -34.69 24.33
N ALA A 45 -24.03 -34.69 23.80
CA ALA A 45 -24.32 -35.15 22.45
C ALA A 45 -23.53 -34.35 21.39
N LEU A 46 -23.55 -33.01 21.48
CA LEU A 46 -22.80 -32.15 20.56
C LEU A 46 -21.30 -32.37 20.65
N THR A 47 -20.76 -32.55 21.86
CA THR A 47 -19.32 -32.82 22.06
C THR A 47 -18.90 -34.11 21.35
N LYS A 48 -19.71 -35.17 21.45
CA LYS A 48 -19.46 -36.43 20.74
C LYS A 48 -19.56 -36.27 19.22
N ILE A 49 -20.60 -35.61 18.71
CA ILE A 49 -20.78 -35.31 17.28
C ILE A 49 -19.54 -34.58 16.74
N VAL A 50 -19.07 -33.55 17.45
CA VAL A 50 -17.89 -32.78 17.05
C VAL A 50 -16.61 -33.63 17.08
N SER A 51 -16.44 -34.52 18.05
CA SER A 51 -15.26 -35.41 18.08
C SER A 51 -15.20 -36.40 16.90
N GLU A 52 -16.36 -36.82 16.40
CA GLU A 52 -16.48 -37.75 15.28
C GLU A 52 -16.64 -37.04 13.92
N SER A 53 -16.77 -35.71 13.91
CA SER A 53 -16.93 -34.89 12.69
C SER A 53 -15.79 -35.01 11.68
N LYS A 54 -14.64 -35.57 12.05
CA LYS A 54 -13.55 -35.95 11.12
C LYS A 54 -14.03 -36.90 10.02
N LYS A 55 -15.07 -37.70 10.27
CA LYS A 55 -15.67 -38.62 9.29
C LYS A 55 -16.34 -37.89 8.13
N LEU A 56 -16.74 -36.62 8.31
CA LEU A 56 -17.37 -35.82 7.27
C LEU A 56 -16.47 -35.63 6.04
N ASN A 57 -15.14 -35.67 6.22
CA ASN A 57 -14.17 -35.56 5.12
C ASN A 57 -14.19 -36.76 4.15
N ALA A 58 -14.87 -37.86 4.50
CA ALA A 58 -15.01 -39.05 3.66
C ALA A 58 -16.38 -39.15 2.97
N ILE A 59 -17.31 -38.22 3.24
CA ILE A 59 -18.68 -38.22 2.69
C ILE A 59 -18.67 -37.75 1.23
N PRO A 60 -19.60 -38.24 0.37
CA PRO A 60 -19.70 -37.80 -1.01
C PRO A 60 -19.75 -36.27 -1.16
N GLU A 61 -19.09 -35.77 -2.21
CA GLU A 61 -18.94 -34.33 -2.49
C GLU A 61 -20.26 -33.55 -2.44
N LYS A 62 -21.36 -34.15 -2.94
CA LYS A 62 -22.70 -33.53 -2.99
C LYS A 62 -23.30 -33.27 -1.61
N GLU A 63 -22.92 -34.05 -0.61
CA GLU A 63 -23.46 -33.98 0.74
C GLU A 63 -22.53 -33.21 1.69
N PHE A 64 -21.28 -32.98 1.29
CA PHE A 64 -20.24 -32.34 2.10
C PHE A 64 -20.65 -30.98 2.65
N THR A 65 -21.04 -30.05 1.78
CA THR A 65 -21.46 -28.70 2.17
C THR A 65 -22.73 -28.70 3.02
N GLY A 66 -23.69 -29.58 2.73
CA GLY A 66 -24.90 -29.72 3.54
C GLY A 66 -24.58 -30.20 4.97
N ALA A 67 -23.73 -31.23 5.09
CA ALA A 67 -23.33 -31.79 6.37
C ALA A 67 -22.52 -30.79 7.21
N TYR A 68 -21.54 -30.09 6.62
CA TYR A 68 -20.77 -29.08 7.35
C TYR A 68 -21.63 -27.89 7.76
N ASN A 69 -22.54 -27.40 6.90
CA ASN A 69 -23.48 -26.34 7.28
C ASN A 69 -24.38 -26.74 8.45
N LEU A 70 -24.90 -27.98 8.45
CA LEU A 70 -25.69 -28.51 9.57
C LEU A 70 -24.87 -28.58 10.87
N LEU A 71 -23.62 -29.07 10.79
CA LEU A 71 -22.73 -29.13 11.95
C LEU A 71 -22.40 -27.74 12.50
N VAL A 72 -22.09 -26.78 11.62
CA VAL A 72 -21.80 -25.40 11.98
C VAL A 72 -23.01 -24.75 12.62
N HIS A 73 -24.21 -24.98 12.07
CA HIS A 73 -25.46 -24.48 12.65
C HIS A 73 -25.70 -25.03 14.06
N LEU A 74 -25.56 -26.34 14.27
CA LEU A 74 -25.67 -26.99 15.59
C LEU A 74 -24.68 -26.40 16.61
N VAL A 75 -23.43 -26.15 16.18
CA VAL A 75 -22.41 -25.55 17.05
C VAL A 75 -22.71 -24.09 17.37
N LEU A 76 -23.15 -23.29 16.39
CA LEU A 76 -23.47 -21.87 16.60
C LEU A 76 -24.72 -21.64 17.46
N GLN A 77 -25.66 -22.60 17.48
CA GLN A 77 -26.82 -22.57 18.38
C GLN A 77 -26.51 -23.05 19.80
N SER A 78 -25.38 -23.73 20.00
CA SER A 78 -24.98 -24.24 21.31
C SER A 78 -24.63 -23.12 22.29
N LYS A 79 -24.62 -23.46 23.59
CA LYS A 79 -24.20 -22.54 24.66
C LYS A 79 -22.69 -22.24 24.64
N GLU A 80 -21.88 -23.11 24.02
CA GLU A 80 -20.40 -23.05 24.03
C GLU A 80 -19.79 -23.19 22.61
N PRO A 81 -20.13 -22.32 21.64
CA PRO A 81 -19.63 -22.45 20.26
C PRO A 81 -18.09 -22.39 20.19
N LYS A 82 -17.47 -21.60 21.07
CA LYS A 82 -16.02 -21.39 21.13
C LYS A 82 -15.23 -22.67 21.40
N LYS A 83 -15.83 -23.64 22.10
CA LYS A 83 -15.19 -24.91 22.45
C LYS A 83 -15.07 -25.86 21.26
N HIS A 84 -16.03 -25.82 20.35
CA HIS A 84 -16.17 -26.79 19.26
C HIS A 84 -15.63 -26.28 17.91
N LEU A 85 -15.65 -24.97 17.68
CA LEU A 85 -15.15 -24.35 16.45
C LEU A 85 -13.69 -24.70 16.10
N PRO A 86 -12.72 -24.74 17.04
CA PRO A 86 -11.36 -25.13 16.72
C PRO A 86 -11.25 -26.54 16.13
N THR A 87 -12.03 -27.50 16.66
CA THR A 87 -12.05 -28.89 16.16
C THR A 87 -12.63 -28.96 14.75
N ILE A 88 -13.70 -28.20 14.47
CA ILE A 88 -14.29 -28.13 13.12
C ILE A 88 -13.29 -27.55 12.13
N CYS A 89 -12.66 -26.42 12.47
CA CYS A 89 -11.65 -25.79 11.61
C CYS A 89 -10.46 -26.73 11.36
N GLN A 90 -10.00 -27.47 12.38
CA GLN A 90 -8.94 -28.44 12.25
C GLN A 90 -9.33 -29.66 11.39
N ASN A 91 -10.60 -30.05 11.41
CA ASN A 91 -11.08 -31.12 10.52
C ASN A 91 -11.12 -30.63 9.07
N LEU A 92 -11.57 -29.40 8.84
CA LEU A 92 -11.59 -28.78 7.50
C LEU A 92 -10.19 -28.54 6.92
N THR A 93 -9.15 -28.38 7.74
CA THR A 93 -7.77 -28.24 7.22
C THR A 93 -7.18 -29.56 6.72
N ARG A 94 -7.75 -30.72 7.11
CA ARG A 94 -7.32 -32.04 6.64
C ARG A 94 -7.79 -32.32 5.21
N PRO A 95 -7.10 -33.19 4.46
CA PRO A 95 -7.53 -33.58 3.12
C PRO A 95 -8.94 -34.19 3.12
N VAL A 96 -9.80 -33.71 2.23
CA VAL A 96 -11.12 -34.31 1.94
C VAL A 96 -10.87 -35.52 1.04
N THR A 97 -11.04 -36.73 1.57
CA THR A 97 -10.67 -37.98 0.88
C THR A 97 -11.67 -38.36 -0.21
N SER A 98 -12.91 -37.88 -0.12
CA SER A 98 -13.96 -38.17 -1.09
C SER A 98 -13.87 -37.36 -2.38
N SER A 99 -13.19 -36.20 -2.37
CA SER A 99 -13.00 -35.36 -3.55
C SER A 99 -11.55 -34.84 -3.63
N PRO A 100 -10.63 -35.61 -4.24
CA PRO A 100 -9.22 -35.22 -4.36
C PRO A 100 -8.98 -33.94 -5.18
N GLN A 101 -9.89 -33.60 -6.11
CA GLN A 101 -9.73 -32.46 -7.01
C GLN A 101 -10.39 -31.18 -6.47
N HIS A 102 -11.61 -31.26 -5.94
CA HIS A 102 -12.37 -30.08 -5.48
C HIS A 102 -12.42 -29.95 -3.96
N GLY A 103 -12.01 -30.97 -3.21
CA GLY A 103 -12.13 -31.02 -1.75
C GLY A 103 -11.47 -29.85 -1.03
N ALA A 104 -10.29 -29.40 -1.50
CA ALA A 104 -9.62 -28.24 -0.90
C ALA A 104 -10.43 -26.95 -1.08
N GLN A 105 -11.03 -26.73 -2.25
CA GLN A 105 -11.86 -25.54 -2.51
C GLN A 105 -13.15 -25.58 -1.69
N LEU A 106 -13.77 -26.75 -1.56
CA LEU A 106 -14.97 -26.94 -0.74
C LEU A 106 -14.66 -26.66 0.74
N ALA A 107 -13.59 -27.23 1.28
CA ALA A 107 -13.20 -26.97 2.67
C ALA A 107 -12.87 -25.50 2.92
N LEU A 108 -12.21 -24.82 1.97
CA LEU A 108 -11.96 -23.37 2.05
C LEU A 108 -13.26 -22.55 2.02
N PHE A 109 -14.22 -22.94 1.19
CA PHE A 109 -15.55 -22.31 1.15
C PHE A 109 -16.29 -22.48 2.48
N GLU A 110 -16.26 -23.67 3.08
CA GLU A 110 -16.87 -23.91 4.40
C GLU A 110 -16.17 -23.09 5.50
N LEU A 111 -14.83 -23.04 5.52
CA LEU A 111 -14.09 -22.19 6.47
C LEU A 111 -14.44 -20.70 6.32
N THR A 112 -14.55 -20.23 5.08
CA THR A 112 -14.95 -18.85 4.78
C THR A 112 -16.40 -18.58 5.20
N SER A 113 -17.28 -19.56 5.03
CA SER A 113 -18.66 -19.50 5.48
C SER A 113 -18.75 -19.40 7.01
N ILE A 114 -17.99 -20.22 7.74
CA ILE A 114 -17.87 -20.13 9.21
C ILE A 114 -17.42 -18.73 9.63
N PHE A 115 -16.39 -18.17 8.99
CA PHE A 115 -15.91 -16.82 9.28
C PHE A 115 -17.00 -15.75 9.08
N ASN A 116 -17.81 -15.88 8.02
CA ASN A 116 -18.86 -14.93 7.69
C ASN A 116 -20.11 -15.05 8.58
N LEU A 117 -20.39 -16.24 9.12
CA LEU A 117 -21.50 -16.47 10.06
C LEU A 117 -21.23 -15.88 11.46
N LEU A 118 -19.96 -15.77 11.85
CA LEU A 118 -19.57 -15.16 13.13
C LEU A 118 -19.78 -13.65 13.11
N LYS A 119 -20.11 -13.06 14.28
CA LYS A 119 -20.28 -11.61 14.39
C LYS A 119 -18.96 -10.88 14.10
N PRO A 120 -18.95 -9.74 13.37
CA PRO A 120 -17.73 -9.06 12.97
C PRO A 120 -16.74 -8.77 14.11
N ASN A 121 -17.25 -8.43 15.30
CA ASN A 121 -16.44 -8.09 16.48
C ASN A 121 -16.12 -9.30 17.37
N ASP A 122 -16.49 -10.53 16.99
CA ASP A 122 -16.19 -11.71 17.81
C ASP A 122 -14.70 -12.10 17.65
N PRO A 123 -13.89 -12.09 18.72
CA PRO A 123 -12.47 -12.47 18.65
C PRO A 123 -12.23 -13.88 18.11
N VAL A 124 -13.24 -14.76 18.15
CA VAL A 124 -13.13 -16.10 17.53
C VAL A 124 -12.87 -16.01 16.02
N ARG A 125 -13.26 -14.92 15.35
CA ARG A 125 -12.96 -14.68 13.94
C ARG A 125 -11.46 -14.66 13.64
N PHE A 126 -10.63 -14.22 14.58
CA PHE A 126 -9.17 -14.31 14.47
C PHE A 126 -8.72 -15.77 14.32
N ASN A 127 -9.18 -16.64 15.22
CA ASN A 127 -8.85 -18.07 15.21
C ASN A 127 -9.35 -18.80 13.96
N VAL A 128 -10.48 -18.38 13.38
CA VAL A 128 -10.94 -18.96 12.11
C VAL A 128 -10.13 -18.42 10.94
N PHE A 129 -9.86 -17.12 10.93
CA PHE A 129 -9.13 -16.48 9.83
C PHE A 129 -7.68 -16.95 9.75
N ILE A 130 -6.99 -17.15 10.88
CA ILE A 130 -5.63 -17.74 10.86
C ILE A 130 -5.62 -19.16 10.26
N GLN A 131 -6.68 -19.95 10.47
CA GLN A 131 -6.81 -21.28 9.84
C GLN A 131 -7.06 -21.15 8.35
N ILE A 132 -7.87 -20.17 7.91
CA ILE A 132 -8.05 -19.86 6.48
C ILE A 132 -6.70 -19.51 5.85
N ILE A 133 -5.91 -18.62 6.47
CA ILE A 133 -4.59 -18.23 5.98
C ILE A 133 -3.65 -19.45 5.88
N ARG A 134 -3.54 -20.25 6.94
CA ARG A 134 -2.75 -21.49 6.94
C ARG A 134 -3.22 -22.49 5.89
N PHE A 135 -4.52 -22.54 5.60
CA PHE A 135 -5.08 -23.44 4.61
C PHE A 135 -4.52 -23.18 3.20
N TYR A 136 -4.35 -21.91 2.82
CA TYR A 136 -3.71 -21.54 1.55
C TYR A 136 -2.30 -22.11 1.42
N LYS A 137 -1.51 -22.07 2.51
CA LYS A 137 -0.16 -22.63 2.55
C LYS A 137 -0.15 -24.16 2.51
N ILE A 138 -0.98 -24.82 3.32
CA ILE A 138 -1.02 -26.29 3.44
C ILE A 138 -1.39 -26.94 2.11
N HIS A 139 -2.36 -26.38 1.40
CA HIS A 139 -2.88 -26.94 0.14
C HIS A 139 -2.31 -26.25 -1.10
N SER A 140 -1.29 -25.38 -0.95
CA SER A 140 -0.66 -24.61 -2.03
C SER A 140 -1.67 -23.93 -2.96
N ILE A 141 -2.70 -23.33 -2.39
CA ILE A 141 -3.78 -22.69 -3.15
C ILE A 141 -3.29 -21.34 -3.67
N PRO A 142 -3.50 -21.03 -4.97
CA PRO A 142 -3.19 -19.71 -5.51
C PRO A 142 -3.92 -18.60 -4.74
N ILE A 143 -3.21 -17.50 -4.49
CA ILE A 143 -3.79 -16.35 -3.79
C ILE A 143 -4.85 -15.71 -4.67
N SER A 144 -6.09 -15.70 -4.18
CA SER A 144 -7.23 -15.11 -4.88
C SER A 144 -7.33 -13.61 -4.64
N ASP A 145 -7.97 -12.88 -5.57
CA ASP A 145 -8.29 -11.46 -5.39
C ASP A 145 -9.20 -11.24 -4.17
N HIS A 146 -10.02 -12.23 -3.82
CA HIS A 146 -10.83 -12.20 -2.62
C HIS A 146 -9.97 -12.15 -1.36
N LEU A 147 -8.93 -13.00 -1.27
CA LEU A 147 -7.98 -12.97 -0.16
C LEU A 147 -7.22 -11.63 -0.10
N LYS A 148 -6.73 -11.12 -1.24
CA LYS A 148 -6.05 -9.81 -1.30
C LYS A 148 -6.98 -8.69 -0.80
N SER A 149 -8.26 -8.71 -1.17
CA SER A 149 -9.25 -7.75 -0.68
C SER A 149 -9.52 -7.90 0.83
N ALA A 150 -9.59 -9.13 1.34
CA ALA A 150 -9.75 -9.40 2.77
C ALA A 150 -8.56 -8.87 3.58
N LEU A 151 -7.33 -9.07 3.10
CA LEU A 151 -6.10 -8.61 3.77
C LEU A 151 -5.96 -7.08 3.81
N LYS A 152 -6.59 -6.35 2.88
CA LYS A 152 -6.72 -4.88 2.97
C LYS A 152 -7.62 -4.44 4.13
N GLN A 153 -8.60 -5.27 4.52
CA GLN A 153 -9.48 -5.01 5.66
C GLN A 153 -8.87 -5.48 6.99
N LEU A 154 -7.85 -6.34 6.95
CA LEU A 154 -7.23 -6.94 8.14
C LEU A 154 -6.88 -5.93 9.24
N PRO A 155 -6.25 -4.75 9.00
CA PRO A 155 -5.96 -3.81 10.07
C PRO A 155 -7.21 -3.33 10.82
N ARG A 156 -8.34 -3.17 10.13
CA ARG A 156 -9.63 -2.80 10.76
C ARG A 156 -10.20 -3.96 11.56
N TRP A 157 -10.04 -5.19 11.08
CA TRP A 157 -10.50 -6.38 11.79
C TRP A 157 -9.72 -6.61 13.08
N LEU A 158 -8.39 -6.51 13.04
CA LEU A 158 -7.52 -6.62 14.21
C LEU A 158 -7.94 -5.62 15.31
N GLN A 159 -8.23 -4.38 14.92
CA GLN A 159 -8.75 -3.36 15.85
C GLN A 159 -10.13 -3.74 16.41
N SER A 160 -11.04 -4.26 15.59
CA SER A 160 -12.39 -4.65 16.04
C SER A 160 -12.42 -5.89 16.94
N TRP A 161 -11.38 -6.73 16.86
CA TRP A 161 -11.23 -7.93 17.68
C TRP A 161 -10.51 -7.66 19.00
N GLU A 162 -10.03 -6.42 19.22
CA GLU A 162 -9.32 -5.99 20.43
C GLU A 162 -8.15 -6.92 20.77
N LEU A 163 -7.41 -7.37 19.74
CA LEU A 163 -6.25 -8.24 19.92
C LEU A 163 -5.05 -7.46 20.47
N ASP A 164 -4.27 -8.13 21.29
CA ASP A 164 -2.96 -7.65 21.72
C ASP A 164 -1.96 -7.64 20.55
N GLU A 165 -0.82 -6.99 20.77
CA GLU A 165 0.21 -6.84 19.74
C GLU A 165 0.85 -8.18 19.37
N GLU A 166 0.95 -9.13 20.32
CA GLU A 166 1.43 -10.49 20.08
C GLU A 166 0.55 -11.26 19.08
N ASP A 167 -0.77 -11.29 19.27
CA ASP A 167 -1.68 -11.96 18.33
C ASP A 167 -1.72 -11.25 16.97
N GLN A 168 -1.57 -9.91 16.95
CA GLN A 168 -1.43 -9.16 15.69
C GLN A 168 -0.16 -9.56 14.93
N ARG A 169 0.99 -9.68 15.62
CA ARG A 169 2.25 -10.14 15.02
C ARG A 169 2.11 -11.53 14.45
N LYS A 170 1.54 -12.46 15.24
CA LYS A 170 1.26 -13.83 14.80
C LYS A 170 0.40 -13.86 13.54
N MET A 171 -0.63 -13.01 13.46
CA MET A 171 -1.48 -12.89 12.28
C MET A 171 -0.66 -12.46 11.04
N TYR A 172 0.13 -11.40 11.18
CA TYR A 172 0.94 -10.90 10.07
C TYR A 172 2.01 -11.92 9.66
N SER A 173 2.66 -12.59 10.60
CA SER A 173 3.65 -13.64 10.32
C SER A 173 3.07 -14.76 9.45
N GLU A 174 1.86 -15.24 9.74
CA GLU A 174 1.18 -16.25 8.92
C GLU A 174 0.86 -15.72 7.50
N VAL A 175 0.41 -14.48 7.40
CA VAL A 175 0.15 -13.84 6.09
C VAL A 175 1.43 -13.69 5.29
N ILE A 176 2.53 -13.26 5.92
CA ILE A 176 3.84 -13.09 5.29
C ILE A 176 4.34 -14.43 4.73
N GLU A 177 4.22 -15.51 5.50
CA GLU A 177 4.61 -16.84 5.05
C GLU A 177 3.81 -17.31 3.84
N VAL A 178 2.48 -17.12 3.84
CA VAL A 178 1.61 -17.50 2.72
C VAL A 178 1.90 -16.68 1.47
N MET A 179 2.08 -15.36 1.62
CA MET A 179 2.43 -14.47 0.50
C MET A 179 3.80 -14.81 -0.09
N THR A 180 4.78 -15.10 0.76
CA THR A 180 6.13 -15.50 0.32
C THR A 180 6.07 -16.84 -0.43
N ALA A 181 5.32 -17.83 0.08
CA ALA A 181 5.17 -19.13 -0.57
C ALA A 181 4.46 -19.05 -1.93
N ALA A 182 3.58 -18.06 -2.11
CA ALA A 182 2.90 -17.78 -3.36
C ALA A 182 3.69 -16.93 -4.36
N GLY A 183 4.88 -16.43 -3.97
CA GLY A 183 5.69 -15.53 -4.81
C GLY A 183 5.21 -14.07 -4.85
N GLU A 184 4.29 -13.68 -3.96
CA GLU A 184 3.76 -12.31 -3.87
C GLU A 184 4.67 -11.45 -2.95
N GLU A 185 5.90 -11.21 -3.39
CA GLU A 185 6.96 -10.58 -2.58
C GLU A 185 6.60 -9.15 -2.10
N GLU A 186 5.97 -8.35 -2.96
CA GLU A 186 5.60 -6.97 -2.62
C GLU A 186 4.53 -6.94 -1.53
N GLU A 187 3.49 -7.77 -1.64
CA GLU A 187 2.44 -7.88 -0.62
C GLU A 187 3.02 -8.44 0.69
N ALA A 188 3.90 -9.45 0.62
CA ALA A 188 4.61 -9.96 1.78
C ALA A 188 5.39 -8.84 2.49
N TYR A 189 6.15 -8.04 1.74
CA TYR A 189 6.91 -6.91 2.27
C TYR A 189 6.03 -5.88 2.99
N GLN A 190 4.89 -5.50 2.38
CA GLN A 190 3.95 -4.57 3.01
C GLN A 190 3.41 -5.12 4.35
N HIS A 191 3.20 -6.44 4.45
CA HIS A 191 2.80 -7.08 5.70
C HIS A 191 3.94 -7.18 6.72
N ILE A 192 5.19 -7.37 6.29
CA ILE A 192 6.36 -7.28 7.18
C ILE A 192 6.45 -5.88 7.83
N LEU A 193 6.27 -4.81 7.04
CA LEU A 193 6.27 -3.44 7.60
C LEU A 193 5.12 -3.22 8.59
N LYS A 194 3.95 -3.83 8.36
CA LYS A 194 2.83 -3.75 9.31
C LYS A 194 3.15 -4.49 10.60
N ALA A 195 3.77 -5.67 10.53
CA ALA A 195 4.24 -6.40 11.71
C ALA A 195 5.32 -5.64 12.49
N LEU A 196 6.27 -4.99 11.79
CA LEU A 196 7.29 -4.19 12.48
C LEU A 196 6.72 -2.95 13.18
N ARG A 197 5.56 -2.45 12.74
CA ARG A 197 4.87 -1.31 13.37
C ARG A 197 4.04 -1.69 14.59
N THR A 198 3.89 -2.98 14.90
CA THR A 198 3.23 -3.42 16.13
C THR A 198 4.19 -3.54 17.32
N PHE A 199 5.49 -3.32 17.11
CA PHE A 199 6.43 -3.19 18.23
C PHE A 199 6.37 -1.75 18.75
N ASP A 200 6.40 -1.59 20.07
CA ASP A 200 6.42 -0.28 20.69
C ASP A 200 7.73 0.44 20.33
N SER A 201 7.62 1.63 19.74
CA SER A 201 8.76 2.46 19.39
C SER A 201 9.46 3.10 20.60
N GLU A 202 8.80 3.14 21.75
CA GLU A 202 9.32 3.72 22.99
C GLU A 202 9.95 2.66 23.91
N ASP A 203 9.65 1.37 23.70
CA ASP A 203 10.22 0.27 24.47
C ASP A 203 11.38 -0.42 23.74
N ALA A 204 12.59 -0.15 24.23
CA ALA A 204 13.81 -0.74 23.69
C ALA A 204 13.86 -2.26 23.78
N GLU A 205 13.27 -2.88 24.81
CA GLU A 205 13.26 -4.33 24.94
C GLU A 205 12.37 -4.97 23.87
N ASP A 206 11.29 -4.31 23.49
CA ASP A 206 10.34 -4.81 22.49
C ASP A 206 10.90 -4.69 21.07
N TYR A 207 11.38 -3.50 20.65
CA TYR A 207 11.90 -3.32 19.28
C TYR A 207 13.29 -3.94 19.06
N THR A 208 14.02 -4.32 20.11
CA THR A 208 15.28 -5.08 20.01
C THR A 208 15.11 -6.59 20.23
N SER A 209 13.88 -7.06 20.47
CA SER A 209 13.58 -8.47 20.66
C SER A 209 14.05 -9.34 19.48
N GLU A 210 14.29 -10.64 19.72
CA GLU A 210 14.73 -11.56 18.67
C GLU A 210 13.71 -11.65 17.52
N GLU A 211 12.41 -11.61 17.84
CA GLU A 211 11.33 -11.58 16.84
C GLU A 211 11.40 -10.31 15.98
N ALA A 212 11.57 -9.14 16.60
CA ALA A 212 11.72 -7.86 15.90
C ALA A 212 12.95 -7.88 14.98
N GLN A 213 14.08 -8.39 15.46
CA GLN A 213 15.32 -8.51 14.67
C GLN A 213 15.11 -9.42 13.45
N GLN A 214 14.49 -10.59 13.63
CA GLN A 214 14.21 -11.52 12.53
C GLN A 214 13.30 -10.89 11.47
N LEU A 215 12.24 -10.18 11.88
CA LEU A 215 11.34 -9.47 10.97
C LEU A 215 12.06 -8.32 10.26
N ALA A 216 12.91 -7.57 10.95
CA ALA A 216 13.69 -6.47 10.39
C ALA A 216 14.70 -6.97 9.35
N LEU A 217 15.41 -8.07 9.63
CA LEU A 217 16.30 -8.73 8.67
C LEU A 217 15.53 -9.23 7.44
N ARG A 218 14.34 -9.82 7.63
CA ARG A 218 13.50 -10.27 6.52
C ARG A 218 13.02 -9.10 5.67
N ALA A 219 12.63 -7.99 6.29
CA ALA A 219 12.26 -6.75 5.60
C ALA A 219 13.43 -6.22 4.75
N LEU A 220 14.63 -6.18 5.35
CA LEU A 220 15.84 -5.68 4.70
C LEU A 220 16.21 -6.54 3.49
N ARG A 221 16.26 -7.87 3.66
CA ARG A 221 16.52 -8.81 2.56
C ARG A 221 15.50 -8.63 1.43
N SER A 222 14.21 -8.59 1.75
CA SER A 222 13.15 -8.41 0.75
C SER A 222 13.26 -7.06 0.02
N ALA A 223 13.57 -5.97 0.73
CA ALA A 223 13.72 -4.65 0.13
C ALA A 223 14.93 -4.57 -0.81
N ILE A 224 16.05 -5.16 -0.40
CA ILE A 224 17.31 -5.13 -1.15
C ILE A 224 17.27 -6.07 -2.36
N SER A 225 16.66 -7.26 -2.24
CA SER A 225 16.54 -8.20 -3.36
C SER A 225 15.55 -7.75 -4.43
N SER A 226 14.49 -7.01 -4.07
CA SER A 226 13.44 -6.63 -5.04
C SER A 226 13.97 -5.65 -6.10
N PRO A 227 14.04 -6.01 -7.40
CA PRO A 227 14.65 -5.15 -8.43
C PRO A 227 13.86 -3.85 -8.67
N THR A 228 12.57 -3.84 -8.35
CA THR A 228 11.66 -2.71 -8.56
C THR A 228 11.63 -1.73 -7.39
N ARG A 229 12.05 -2.15 -6.19
CA ARG A 229 12.10 -1.27 -5.01
C ARG A 229 13.39 -0.48 -4.99
N LEU A 230 13.24 0.84 -5.11
CA LEU A 230 14.33 1.81 -5.14
C LEU A 230 14.24 2.86 -4.01
N SER A 231 13.19 2.79 -3.18
CA SER A 231 13.02 3.62 -1.98
C SER A 231 13.14 2.74 -0.75
N PHE A 232 13.84 3.27 0.27
CA PHE A 232 14.09 2.60 1.55
C PHE A 232 13.66 3.47 2.74
N GLU A 233 12.93 4.56 2.50
CA GLU A 233 12.49 5.48 3.56
C GLU A 233 11.52 4.80 4.55
N ASP A 234 10.67 3.92 4.04
CA ASP A 234 9.66 3.17 4.79
C ASP A 234 10.26 2.22 5.83
N ILE A 235 11.33 1.51 5.44
CA ILE A 235 12.05 0.60 6.35
C ILE A 235 13.03 1.34 7.25
N ARG A 236 13.68 2.41 6.76
CA ARG A 236 14.61 3.21 7.55
C ARG A 236 13.93 3.95 8.69
N ALA A 237 12.64 4.26 8.59
CA ALA A 237 11.91 4.93 9.66
C ALA A 237 11.59 4.04 10.88
N LEU A 238 11.85 2.73 10.82
CA LEU A 238 11.44 1.77 11.86
C LEU A 238 12.54 1.60 12.93
N PRO A 239 12.22 1.74 14.23
CA PRO A 239 13.18 1.56 15.32
C PRO A 239 13.87 0.19 15.33
N ALA A 240 13.11 -0.89 15.10
CA ALA A 240 13.64 -2.24 15.02
C ALA A 240 14.71 -2.41 13.93
N VAL A 241 14.62 -1.64 12.84
CA VAL A 241 15.62 -1.67 11.76
C VAL A 241 16.87 -0.89 12.16
N HIS A 242 16.73 0.21 12.89
CA HIS A 242 17.88 0.92 13.46
C HIS A 242 18.62 0.08 14.50
N ALA A 243 17.91 -0.71 15.30
CA ALA A 243 18.51 -1.64 16.26
C ALA A 243 19.39 -2.73 15.60
N LEU A 244 19.24 -2.97 14.29
CA LEU A 244 20.15 -3.84 13.55
C LEU A 244 21.57 -3.28 13.45
N SER A 245 21.79 -1.98 13.67
CA SER A 245 23.14 -1.40 13.69
C SER A 245 24.04 -2.02 14.77
N GLU A 246 23.47 -2.47 15.88
CA GLU A 246 24.21 -3.13 16.97
C GLU A 246 24.25 -4.65 16.81
N SER A 247 23.13 -5.27 16.43
CA SER A 247 23.03 -6.74 16.33
C SER A 247 23.55 -7.32 15.02
N HIS A 248 23.30 -6.64 13.88
CA HIS A 248 23.62 -7.09 12.53
C HIS A 248 24.22 -5.92 11.71
N PRO A 249 25.41 -5.41 12.11
CA PRO A 249 25.99 -4.18 11.56
C PRO A 249 26.23 -4.26 10.05
N VAL A 250 26.60 -5.42 9.52
CA VAL A 250 26.87 -5.62 8.08
C VAL A 250 25.59 -5.45 7.25
N HIS A 251 24.46 -6.01 7.71
CA HIS A 251 23.16 -5.82 7.06
C HIS A 251 22.73 -4.35 7.12
N TYR A 252 22.89 -3.71 8.27
CA TYR A 252 22.54 -2.30 8.43
C TYR A 252 23.42 -1.38 7.56
N GLN A 253 24.73 -1.64 7.47
CA GLN A 253 25.65 -0.93 6.56
C GLN A 253 25.18 -1.05 5.11
N LEU A 254 24.77 -2.23 4.67
CA LEU A 254 24.22 -2.42 3.33
C LEU A 254 22.96 -1.57 3.10
N LEU A 255 22.04 -1.50 4.07
CA LEU A 255 20.87 -0.62 3.97
C LEU A 255 21.27 0.87 3.89
N GLN A 256 22.32 1.29 4.59
CA GLN A 256 22.83 2.65 4.52
C GLN A 256 23.41 2.97 3.14
N ILE A 257 24.16 2.02 2.56
CA ILE A 257 24.71 2.16 1.20
C ILE A 257 23.59 2.40 0.19
N PHE A 258 22.58 1.54 0.18
CA PHE A 258 21.45 1.66 -0.75
C PHE A 258 20.59 2.91 -0.50
N GLY A 259 20.46 3.34 0.76
CA GLY A 259 19.66 4.50 1.12
C GLY A 259 20.32 5.84 0.77
N GLU A 260 21.62 5.98 1.03
CA GLU A 260 22.28 7.30 1.02
C GLU A 260 23.57 7.36 0.18
N GLN A 261 24.34 6.28 0.11
CA GLN A 261 25.68 6.27 -0.47
C GLN A 261 25.71 5.86 -1.95
N ASP A 262 26.88 5.79 -2.56
CA ASP A 262 27.03 5.64 -4.01
C ASP A 262 27.64 4.29 -4.39
N LEU A 263 27.93 4.11 -5.69
CA LEU A 263 28.38 2.83 -6.23
C LEU A 263 29.77 2.46 -5.69
N ASP A 264 30.65 3.46 -5.56
CA ASP A 264 32.00 3.26 -5.03
C ASP A 264 31.95 2.71 -3.59
N ASP A 265 31.04 3.22 -2.73
CA ASP A 265 30.85 2.70 -1.37
C ASP A 265 30.33 1.25 -1.35
N TYR A 266 29.55 0.86 -2.37
CA TYR A 266 29.10 -0.52 -2.53
C TYR A 266 30.25 -1.44 -2.98
N ASP A 267 31.15 -0.96 -3.83
CA ASP A 267 32.35 -1.70 -4.22
C ASP A 267 33.26 -1.93 -3.01
N ASP A 268 33.52 -0.88 -2.22
CA ASP A 268 34.30 -0.96 -0.98
C ASP A 268 33.67 -1.97 0.00
N PHE A 269 32.34 -1.96 0.15
CA PHE A 269 31.63 -2.94 0.99
C PHE A 269 31.81 -4.38 0.49
N ARG A 270 31.81 -4.61 -0.82
CA ARG A 270 32.02 -5.96 -1.38
C ARG A 270 33.45 -6.45 -1.16
N GLU A 271 34.42 -5.57 -1.26
CA GLU A 271 35.83 -5.89 -0.98
C GLU A 271 36.06 -6.15 0.52
N GLU A 272 35.41 -5.40 1.40
CA GLU A 272 35.51 -5.59 2.86
C GLU A 272 34.80 -6.88 3.33
N HIS A 273 33.65 -7.22 2.74
CA HIS A 273 32.80 -8.34 3.16
C HIS A 273 32.70 -9.43 2.09
N GLU A 274 33.85 -9.94 1.61
CA GLU A 274 33.90 -11.02 0.63
C GLU A 274 33.08 -12.25 1.07
N GLY A 275 32.22 -12.76 0.17
CA GLY A 275 31.36 -13.92 0.44
C GLY A 275 30.04 -13.61 1.15
N PHE A 276 29.80 -12.36 1.58
CA PHE A 276 28.55 -11.99 2.27
C PHE A 276 27.32 -12.08 1.34
N ILE A 277 27.46 -11.60 0.11
CA ILE A 277 26.38 -11.59 -0.89
C ILE A 277 25.93 -13.02 -1.23
N GLU A 278 26.89 -13.93 -1.44
CA GLU A 278 26.63 -15.34 -1.72
C GLU A 278 26.02 -16.05 -0.50
N LYS A 279 26.53 -15.78 0.70
CA LYS A 279 26.01 -16.35 1.95
C LYS A 279 24.55 -15.98 2.19
N GLU A 280 24.16 -14.76 1.83
CA GLU A 280 22.81 -14.23 2.01
C GLU A 280 21.88 -14.56 0.82
N ASN A 281 22.35 -15.31 -0.19
CA ASN A 281 21.64 -15.62 -1.43
C ASN A 281 21.12 -14.36 -2.17
N LEU A 282 21.92 -13.29 -2.15
CA LEU A 282 21.61 -12.06 -2.87
C LEU A 282 22.21 -12.10 -4.29
N ASP A 283 21.47 -11.61 -5.28
CA ASP A 283 21.93 -11.55 -6.66
C ASP A 283 22.79 -10.30 -6.88
N ASN A 284 24.10 -10.50 -7.05
CA ASN A 284 25.06 -9.42 -7.23
C ASN A 284 24.75 -8.54 -8.46
N GLU A 285 24.29 -9.12 -9.57
CA GLU A 285 24.01 -8.35 -10.79
C GLU A 285 22.81 -7.43 -10.59
N VAL A 286 21.78 -7.92 -9.91
CA VAL A 286 20.59 -7.12 -9.56
C VAL A 286 20.97 -5.98 -8.61
N LEU A 287 21.82 -6.25 -7.61
CA LEU A 287 22.29 -5.23 -6.67
C LEU A 287 23.14 -4.17 -7.35
N TYR A 288 24.07 -4.54 -8.23
CA TYR A 288 24.86 -3.59 -9.02
C TYR A 288 23.99 -2.72 -9.91
N ARG A 289 23.02 -3.34 -10.59
CA ARG A 289 22.08 -2.60 -11.45
C ARG A 289 21.31 -1.59 -10.62
N LYS A 290 20.80 -2.01 -9.47
CA LYS A 290 20.08 -1.14 -8.54
C LYS A 290 20.97 0.02 -8.06
N MET A 291 22.20 -0.25 -7.62
CA MET A 291 23.12 0.79 -7.17
C MET A 291 23.45 1.79 -8.27
N ARG A 292 23.70 1.36 -9.50
CA ARG A 292 23.90 2.27 -10.64
C ARG A 292 22.72 3.23 -10.85
N LEU A 293 21.48 2.73 -10.75
CA LEU A 293 20.29 3.57 -10.85
C LEU A 293 20.21 4.61 -9.72
N LEU A 294 20.49 4.17 -8.49
CA LEU A 294 20.44 5.01 -7.30
C LEU A 294 21.55 6.07 -7.30
N THR A 295 22.77 5.71 -7.69
CA THR A 295 23.91 6.62 -7.85
C THR A 295 23.64 7.65 -8.95
N PHE A 296 23.01 7.26 -10.07
CA PHE A 296 22.56 8.23 -11.08
C PHE A 296 21.59 9.24 -10.47
N ALA A 297 20.59 8.77 -9.72
CA ALA A 297 19.61 9.64 -9.09
C ALA A 297 20.26 10.64 -8.12
N SER A 298 21.25 10.20 -7.34
CA SER A 298 22.03 11.09 -6.47
C SER A 298 22.88 12.10 -7.21
N LEU A 299 23.55 11.68 -8.29
CA LEU A 299 24.29 12.60 -9.15
C LEU A 299 23.37 13.68 -9.75
N ALA A 300 22.16 13.28 -10.15
CA ALA A 300 21.15 14.20 -10.66
C ALA A 300 20.62 15.14 -9.57
N ALA A 301 20.39 14.64 -8.36
CA ALA A 301 19.97 15.44 -7.22
C ALA A 301 21.04 16.49 -6.84
N ALA A 302 22.31 16.12 -6.86
CA ALA A 302 23.44 17.03 -6.62
C ALA A 302 23.57 18.11 -7.71
N SER A 303 23.25 17.76 -8.95
CA SER A 303 23.35 18.65 -10.13
C SER A 303 22.06 19.43 -10.41
N MET A 304 21.08 19.42 -9.51
CA MET A 304 19.78 20.08 -9.71
C MET A 304 19.89 21.61 -9.88
N GLN A 305 20.94 22.22 -9.34
CA GLN A 305 21.18 23.67 -9.49
C GLN A 305 21.58 24.05 -10.91
N THR A 306 22.43 23.24 -11.56
CA THR A 306 22.87 23.46 -12.95
C THR A 306 21.88 22.89 -13.96
N ARG A 307 21.05 21.92 -13.55
CA ARG A 307 20.10 21.17 -14.40
C ARG A 307 20.76 20.44 -15.58
N GLU A 308 22.07 20.24 -15.51
CA GLU A 308 22.86 19.61 -16.55
C GLU A 308 23.90 18.68 -15.93
N ILE A 309 23.99 17.45 -16.43
CA ILE A 309 25.02 16.46 -16.07
C ILE A 309 25.78 16.07 -17.33
N SER A 310 27.11 16.10 -17.29
CA SER A 310 27.92 15.65 -18.43
C SER A 310 27.96 14.12 -18.52
N TYR A 311 28.06 13.57 -19.73
CA TYR A 311 28.23 12.12 -19.91
C TYR A 311 29.47 11.59 -19.18
N ASN A 312 30.57 12.36 -19.16
CA ASN A 312 31.79 11.99 -18.45
C ASN A 312 31.58 11.85 -16.94
N SER A 313 30.71 12.69 -16.36
CA SER A 313 30.35 12.58 -14.94
C SER A 313 29.55 11.31 -14.69
N ILE A 314 28.61 10.97 -15.58
CA ILE A 314 27.78 9.77 -15.49
C ILE A 314 28.63 8.51 -15.66
N THR A 315 29.51 8.43 -16.66
CA THR A 315 30.38 7.26 -16.89
C THR A 315 31.28 6.96 -15.70
N LYS A 316 31.81 8.02 -15.06
CA LYS A 316 32.66 7.88 -13.87
C LYS A 316 31.86 7.37 -12.69
N ALA A 317 30.72 7.99 -12.39
CA ALA A 317 29.91 7.64 -11.22
C ALA A 317 29.25 6.24 -11.33
N LEU A 318 28.88 5.81 -12.53
CA LEU A 318 28.26 4.50 -12.75
C LEU A 318 29.28 3.41 -13.11
N GLN A 319 30.53 3.78 -13.33
CA GLN A 319 31.61 2.90 -13.81
C GLN A 319 31.21 2.10 -15.05
N ILE A 320 30.71 2.80 -16.08
CA ILE A 320 30.23 2.22 -17.34
C ILE A 320 30.93 2.82 -18.57
N PRO A 321 30.99 2.07 -19.69
CA PRO A 321 31.42 2.60 -20.98
C PRO A 321 30.58 3.81 -21.40
N SER A 322 31.17 4.72 -22.17
CA SER A 322 30.48 5.92 -22.67
C SER A 322 29.30 5.61 -23.61
N GLU A 323 29.31 4.42 -24.22
CA GLU A 323 28.27 3.95 -25.14
C GLU A 323 26.98 3.59 -24.40
N ASP A 324 27.09 3.15 -23.14
CA ASP A 324 25.95 2.66 -22.35
C ASP A 324 25.21 3.77 -21.60
N VAL A 325 25.78 4.99 -21.54
CA VAL A 325 25.21 6.13 -20.80
C VAL A 325 23.75 6.39 -21.19
N GLU A 326 23.44 6.29 -22.48
CA GLU A 326 22.10 6.57 -23.00
C GLU A 326 21.09 5.51 -22.55
N MET A 327 21.51 4.23 -22.50
CA MET A 327 20.68 3.13 -22.00
C MET A 327 20.38 3.32 -20.51
N TRP A 328 21.40 3.65 -19.71
CA TRP A 328 21.22 3.91 -18.28
C TRP A 328 20.36 5.14 -18.01
N ALA A 329 20.51 6.21 -18.78
CA ALA A 329 19.64 7.38 -18.67
C ALA A 329 18.17 7.01 -18.96
N ILE A 330 17.90 6.16 -19.96
CA ILE A 330 16.56 5.66 -20.25
C ILE A 330 16.03 4.81 -19.09
N ASP A 331 16.84 3.90 -18.54
CA ASP A 331 16.42 3.01 -17.46
C ASP A 331 16.13 3.77 -16.16
N VAL A 332 16.91 4.80 -15.83
CA VAL A 332 16.66 5.67 -14.67
C VAL A 332 15.37 6.48 -14.84
N ILE A 333 15.07 6.94 -16.07
CA ILE A 333 13.79 7.59 -16.39
C ILE A 333 12.63 6.61 -16.25
N ARG A 334 12.77 5.38 -16.78
CA ARG A 334 11.74 4.33 -16.68
C ARG A 334 11.48 3.92 -15.22
N ALA A 335 12.53 3.88 -14.41
CA ALA A 335 12.45 3.66 -12.97
C ALA A 335 11.77 4.81 -12.22
N GLY A 336 11.54 5.96 -12.87
CA GLY A 336 10.87 7.12 -12.29
C GLY A 336 11.72 7.88 -11.26
N LEU A 337 13.02 7.59 -11.18
CA LEU A 337 13.95 8.26 -10.26
C LEU A 337 14.30 9.67 -10.75
N VAL A 338 14.42 9.86 -12.07
CA VAL A 338 14.78 11.14 -12.69
C VAL A 338 13.89 11.38 -13.89
N GLU A 339 13.48 12.63 -14.08
CA GLU A 339 12.83 13.10 -15.30
C GLU A 339 13.77 14.08 -16.01
N GLY A 340 13.97 13.90 -17.31
CA GLY A 340 14.91 14.71 -18.06
C GLY A 340 14.94 14.40 -19.54
N LYS A 341 15.84 15.08 -20.24
CA LYS A 341 16.07 14.91 -21.68
C LYS A 341 17.54 14.73 -21.97
N LEU A 342 17.83 13.79 -22.87
CA LEU A 342 19.18 13.53 -23.32
C LEU A 342 19.55 14.47 -24.47
N SER A 343 20.72 15.11 -24.40
CA SER A 343 21.28 15.91 -25.49
C SER A 343 22.55 15.25 -26.02
N GLN A 344 22.38 14.33 -26.95
CA GLN A 344 23.47 13.56 -27.55
C GLN A 344 24.55 14.44 -28.22
N LYS A 345 24.13 15.52 -28.91
CA LYS A 345 25.07 16.47 -29.54
C LYS A 345 25.98 17.17 -28.53
N LYS A 346 25.44 17.53 -27.37
CA LYS A 346 26.18 18.22 -26.30
C LYS A 346 26.83 17.25 -25.33
N LYS A 347 26.54 15.95 -25.41
CA LYS A 347 26.94 14.93 -24.43
C LYS A 347 26.57 15.32 -23.00
N VAL A 348 25.34 15.80 -22.83
CA VAL A 348 24.77 16.15 -21.51
C VAL A 348 23.37 15.58 -21.33
N PHE A 349 23.04 15.28 -20.08
CA PHE A 349 21.70 14.96 -19.63
C PHE A 349 21.08 16.19 -18.95
N LEU A 350 19.95 16.66 -19.48
CA LEU A 350 19.20 17.81 -18.98
C LEU A 350 18.19 17.32 -17.95
N ILE A 351 18.31 17.80 -16.71
CA ILE A 351 17.44 17.39 -15.61
C ILE A 351 16.20 18.30 -15.57
N HIS A 352 15.02 17.69 -15.47
CA HIS A 352 13.76 18.40 -15.20
C HIS A 352 13.32 18.24 -13.75
N SER A 353 13.35 17.00 -13.24
CA SER A 353 12.92 16.65 -11.88
C SER A 353 13.69 15.41 -11.40
N VAL A 354 13.83 15.26 -10.09
CA VAL A 354 14.53 14.12 -9.46
C VAL A 354 13.77 13.74 -8.19
N ARG A 355 13.60 12.43 -7.97
CA ARG A 355 13.16 11.89 -6.70
C ARG A 355 14.37 11.75 -5.79
N TYR A 356 14.35 12.45 -4.67
CA TYR A 356 15.41 12.34 -3.66
C TYR A 356 15.29 11.00 -2.93
N ARG A 357 16.41 10.28 -2.78
CA ARG A 357 16.47 9.02 -1.98
C ARG A 357 16.21 9.28 -0.50
N VAL A 358 16.72 10.41 0.01
CA VAL A 358 16.48 10.89 1.37
C VAL A 358 16.08 12.36 1.33
N PHE A 359 14.95 12.66 1.96
CA PHE A 359 14.41 14.02 2.06
C PHE A 359 14.64 14.59 3.45
N GLY A 360 15.81 15.20 3.65
CA GLY A 360 16.22 15.76 4.94
C GLY A 360 15.89 17.24 5.11
N GLU A 361 16.40 17.81 6.20
CA GLU A 361 16.18 19.21 6.57
C GLU A 361 16.65 20.20 5.50
N LYS A 362 17.77 19.91 4.81
CA LYS A 362 18.29 20.78 3.75
C LYS A 362 17.28 20.92 2.61
N GLN A 363 16.66 19.83 2.20
CA GLN A 363 15.64 19.79 1.16
C GLN A 363 14.37 20.52 1.62
N TRP A 364 13.95 20.33 2.88
CA TRP A 364 12.85 21.10 3.49
C TRP A 364 13.09 22.61 3.46
N ARG A 365 14.31 23.06 3.81
CA ARG A 365 14.67 24.49 3.75
C ARG A 365 14.67 25.03 2.32
N GLN A 366 15.16 24.26 1.34
CA GLN A 366 15.11 24.64 -0.07
C GLN A 366 13.67 24.75 -0.59
N LEU A 367 12.80 23.81 -0.21
CA LEU A 367 11.38 23.82 -0.54
C LEU A 367 10.69 25.04 0.05
N ALA A 368 10.92 25.33 1.34
CA ALA A 368 10.36 26.50 2.02
C ALA A 368 10.78 27.82 1.34
N SER A 369 12.07 27.96 0.99
CA SER A 369 12.58 29.13 0.27
C SER A 369 11.94 29.29 -1.11
N SER A 370 11.76 28.19 -1.84
CA SER A 370 11.13 28.19 -3.16
C SER A 370 9.64 28.55 -3.05
N LEU A 371 8.93 27.99 -2.07
CA LEU A 371 7.53 28.31 -1.79
C LEU A 371 7.35 29.79 -1.46
N GLU A 372 8.23 30.37 -0.64
CA GLU A 372 8.17 31.78 -0.28
C GLU A 372 8.43 32.69 -1.48
N LYS A 373 9.36 32.32 -2.38
CA LYS A 373 9.56 33.02 -3.66
C LYS A 373 8.32 32.95 -4.54
N THR A 374 7.71 31.77 -4.66
CA THR A 374 6.48 31.58 -5.45
C THR A 374 5.32 32.41 -4.85
N LYS A 375 5.15 32.38 -3.53
CA LYS A 375 4.16 33.19 -2.81
C LYS A 375 4.34 34.68 -3.08
N LYS A 376 5.58 35.19 -3.01
CA LYS A 376 5.88 36.59 -3.35
C LYS A 376 5.55 36.90 -4.80
N THR A 377 5.94 36.02 -5.73
CA THR A 377 5.67 36.19 -7.17
C THR A 377 4.17 36.25 -7.45
N VAL A 378 3.39 35.31 -6.90
CA VAL A 378 1.92 35.29 -7.03
C VAL A 378 1.28 36.53 -6.41
N SER A 379 1.77 36.97 -5.24
CA SER A 379 1.27 38.19 -4.59
C SER A 379 1.51 39.43 -5.45
N THR A 380 2.70 39.56 -6.05
CA THR A 380 3.03 40.65 -6.97
C THR A 380 2.18 40.60 -8.23
N LEU A 381 1.97 39.41 -8.82
CA LEU A 381 1.08 39.23 -9.97
C LEU A 381 -0.36 39.62 -9.65
N LEU A 382 -0.86 39.28 -8.46
CA LEU A 382 -2.19 39.65 -8.03
C LEU A 382 -2.32 41.16 -7.77
N GLN A 383 -1.29 41.80 -7.22
CA GLN A 383 -1.25 43.26 -7.08
C GLN A 383 -1.22 43.98 -8.42
N THR A 384 -0.42 43.49 -9.39
CA THR A 384 -0.38 44.06 -10.74
C THR A 384 -1.70 43.89 -11.46
N LEU A 385 -2.34 42.72 -11.39
CA LEU A 385 -3.68 42.51 -11.94
C LEU A 385 -4.72 43.47 -11.35
N ARG A 386 -4.77 43.61 -10.03
CA ARG A 386 -5.69 44.57 -9.37
C ARG A 386 -5.42 46.02 -9.79
N ARG A 387 -4.15 46.37 -10.00
CA ARG A 387 -3.77 47.71 -10.46
C ARG A 387 -4.19 47.94 -11.91
N GLU A 388 -4.02 46.97 -12.79
CA GLU A 388 -4.48 47.04 -14.17
C GLU A 388 -6.01 47.11 -14.24
N GLU A 389 -6.74 46.35 -13.42
CA GLU A 389 -8.21 46.45 -13.30
C GLU A 389 -8.65 47.86 -12.88
N ALA A 390 -8.00 48.43 -11.85
CA ALA A 390 -8.31 49.78 -11.39
C ALA A 390 -7.95 50.86 -12.43
N ASN A 391 -6.82 50.72 -13.14
CA ASN A 391 -6.42 51.62 -14.21
C ASN A 391 -7.41 51.55 -15.39
N ALA A 392 -7.82 50.35 -15.78
CA ALA A 392 -8.81 50.15 -16.85
C ALA A 392 -10.17 50.75 -16.50
N GLN A 393 -10.61 50.63 -15.23
CA GLN A 393 -11.82 51.29 -14.73
C GLN A 393 -11.70 52.82 -14.77
N GLN A 394 -10.58 53.38 -14.30
CA GLN A 394 -10.34 54.82 -14.36
C GLN A 394 -10.25 55.34 -15.79
N GLU A 395 -9.65 54.60 -16.71
CA GLU A 395 -9.58 54.98 -18.12
C GLU A 395 -10.95 54.93 -18.80
N ALA A 396 -11.78 53.92 -18.46
CA ALA A 396 -13.16 53.86 -18.91
C ALA A 396 -13.99 55.05 -18.37
N GLU A 397 -13.85 55.40 -17.09
CA GLU A 397 -14.49 56.57 -16.50
C GLU A 397 -14.03 57.87 -17.13
N ARG A 398 -12.72 58.04 -17.39
CA ARG A 398 -12.19 59.22 -18.08
C ARG A 398 -12.74 59.36 -19.50
N LYS A 399 -12.79 58.26 -20.27
CA LYS A 399 -13.38 58.27 -21.62
C LYS A 399 -14.87 58.63 -21.60
N LEU A 400 -15.62 58.17 -20.59
CA LEU A 400 -17.02 58.56 -20.40
C LEU A 400 -17.19 60.05 -20.07
N VAL A 401 -16.32 60.60 -19.21
CA VAL A 401 -16.32 62.02 -18.86
C VAL A 401 -15.92 62.88 -20.06
N GLU A 402 -14.88 62.50 -20.81
CA GLU A 402 -14.47 63.22 -22.03
C GLU A 402 -15.56 63.20 -23.11
N ALA A 403 -16.21 62.06 -23.33
CA ALA A 403 -17.34 61.95 -24.26
C ALA A 403 -18.52 62.84 -23.86
N SER A 404 -18.86 62.92 -22.56
CA SER A 404 -19.92 63.81 -22.08
C SER A 404 -19.55 65.29 -22.14
N THR A 405 -18.27 65.64 -21.96
CA THR A 405 -17.77 67.02 -22.05
C THR A 405 -17.71 67.51 -23.50
N GLN A 406 -17.30 66.65 -24.45
CA GLN A 406 -17.40 66.93 -25.89
C GLN A 406 -18.85 67.13 -26.32
N HIS A 407 -19.79 66.29 -25.84
CA HIS A 407 -21.22 66.44 -26.15
C HIS A 407 -21.83 67.75 -25.61
N ASN A 408 -21.32 68.27 -24.47
CA ASN A 408 -21.74 69.56 -23.93
C ASN A 408 -21.12 70.77 -24.66
N ASN A 409 -19.86 70.68 -25.10
CA ASN A 409 -19.22 71.73 -25.89
C ASN A 409 -19.85 71.87 -27.30
N ASP A 410 -20.27 70.76 -27.91
CA ASP A 410 -20.95 70.78 -29.21
C ASP A 410 -22.35 71.45 -29.14
N ARG A 411 -23.04 71.29 -28.00
CA ARG A 411 -24.30 72.02 -27.70
C ARG A 411 -24.09 73.49 -27.34
N GLY A 412 -22.92 73.86 -26.80
CA GLY A 412 -22.55 75.24 -26.50
C GLY A 412 -22.24 76.07 -27.76
N ASN A 413 -21.62 75.45 -28.77
CA ASN A 413 -21.23 76.14 -30.00
C ASN A 413 -22.41 76.35 -30.98
N GLN A 414 -23.50 75.57 -30.87
CA GLN A 414 -24.74 75.81 -31.62
C GLN A 414 -25.60 76.97 -31.09
N ARG A 415 -25.32 77.52 -29.90
CA ARG A 415 -26.05 78.67 -29.33
C ARG A 415 -25.40 80.04 -29.59
N ARG A 416 -24.24 80.08 -30.25
CA ARG A 416 -23.51 81.32 -30.55
C ARG A 416 -23.18 81.47 -32.04
N GLY A 417 -24.12 81.06 -32.91
CA GLY A 417 -24.00 81.14 -34.37
C GLY A 417 -25.25 81.77 -34.99
N GLY A 418 -25.57 83.00 -34.61
CA GLY A 418 -26.69 83.73 -35.18
C GLY A 418 -26.54 85.22 -34.96
N ASN A 419 -25.96 85.91 -35.95
CA ASN A 419 -26.31 87.25 -36.45
C ASN A 419 -25.08 88.13 -36.78
N ARG A 420 -25.07 88.63 -38.03
CA ARG A 420 -24.18 89.64 -38.68
C ARG A 420 -22.77 89.15 -39.06
N GLY A 421 -22.23 89.35 -40.27
CA GLY A 421 -22.65 90.09 -41.45
C GLY A 421 -21.40 90.53 -42.24
N GLN A 422 -21.35 90.18 -43.52
CA GLN A 422 -20.57 90.78 -44.64
C GLN A 422 -19.02 90.95 -44.58
N GLN A 423 -18.43 90.65 -45.76
CA GLN A 423 -17.08 90.96 -46.27
C GLN A 423 -15.94 90.07 -45.72
N HIS A 424 -15.00 89.51 -46.48
CA HIS A 424 -14.54 89.80 -47.84
C HIS A 424 -13.95 88.52 -48.47
N ARG A 425 -14.03 88.39 -49.79
CA ARG A 425 -13.29 87.40 -50.60
C ARG A 425 -11.78 87.65 -50.46
N GLU A 426 -11.01 86.58 -50.32
CA GLU A 426 -9.74 86.43 -51.03
C GLU A 426 -9.46 84.95 -51.32
N ARG A 427 -9.16 84.68 -52.58
CA ARG A 427 -8.67 83.40 -53.11
C ARG A 427 -7.25 83.18 -52.59
N ASN A 428 -6.88 81.93 -52.32
CA ASN A 428 -5.72 81.36 -52.99
C ASN A 428 -5.82 79.84 -53.00
N ASP A 429 -5.62 79.34 -54.21
CA ASP A 429 -5.31 77.97 -54.55
C ASP A 429 -4.01 77.53 -53.87
N ASN A 430 -3.90 76.25 -53.54
CA ASN A 430 -2.76 75.44 -53.92
C ASN A 430 -3.05 73.97 -53.62
N ASP A 431 -3.21 73.23 -54.72
CA ASP A 431 -2.93 71.82 -54.83
C ASP A 431 -1.45 71.56 -54.48
N ASP A 432 -1.20 70.53 -53.67
CA ASP A 432 -0.24 69.44 -53.92
C ASP A 432 -0.41 68.33 -52.86
#